data_AF-A0A1Y2GJL6-F1
#
_entry.id   AF-A0A1Y2GJL6-F1
#
_cell.length_a   1.000
_cell.length_b   1.000
_cell.length_c   1.000
_cell.angle_alpha   90.00
_cell.angle_beta   90.00
_cell.angle_gamma   90.00
#
_symmetry.space_group_name_H-M   'P 1'
#
loop_
_entity.id
_entity.type
_entity.pdbx_description
1 polymer ?
#
loop_
_entity_poly.entity_id
_entity_poly.type
_entity_poly.pdbx_seq_one_letter_code
_entity_poly.pdbx_strand_id
1 'polypeptide(L)'
;MVCKYVTIIQQATEEIQVFFVIFAAGLVAFTVAMLHLLHACPTSGCEQVEDEEYFPLHFFGALSATYFMLGGRYDPVGSKFTSQDWAFHIMMMIFFFFTVILMLNVLIALINVAFTKGDDGWRLAWIESRLRYIEAAENMSYHIPGYRETYDCFPREIYFAATAQQMKAYQEKLDADANKELGKHITNVDARVEQLQRQLQEQLQEQQAKQEIHMQELKKLLLQSTRQQRS
;
A
#
# COMPACT_ATOMS: atom_id res chain seq x y z
N MET A 1 -11.86 -2.73 -6.18
CA MET A 1 -10.77 -3.49 -6.81
C MET A 1 -10.12 -2.73 -7.96
N VAL A 2 -10.87 -2.22 -8.94
CA VAL A 2 -10.32 -1.49 -10.10
C VAL A 2 -9.41 -0.31 -9.70
N CYS A 3 -9.80 0.52 -8.73
CA CYS A 3 -8.98 1.66 -8.28
C CYS A 3 -7.63 1.26 -7.66
N LYS A 4 -7.55 0.07 -7.03
CA LYS A 4 -6.30 -0.45 -6.47
C LYS A 4 -5.32 -0.77 -7.60
N TYR A 5 -5.77 -1.52 -8.60
CA TYR A 5 -4.94 -1.90 -9.75
C TYR A 5 -4.47 -0.70 -10.56
N VAL A 6 -5.36 0.27 -10.83
CA VAL A 6 -4.97 1.48 -11.59
C VAL A 6 -3.89 2.28 -10.86
N THR A 7 -4.01 2.45 -9.54
CA THR A 7 -3.01 3.18 -8.74
C THR A 7 -1.66 2.44 -8.73
N ILE A 8 -1.68 1.11 -8.59
CA ILE A 8 -0.47 0.29 -8.61
C ILE A 8 0.21 0.33 -10.00
N ILE A 9 -0.57 0.27 -11.09
CA ILE A 9 -0.03 0.35 -12.46
C ILE A 9 0.60 1.73 -12.71
N GLN A 10 -0.04 2.82 -12.28
CA GLN A 10 0.51 4.16 -12.43
C GLN A 10 1.85 4.28 -11.68
N GLN A 11 1.88 3.86 -10.42
CA GLN A 11 3.09 3.91 -9.59
C GLN A 11 4.20 3.01 -10.13
N ALA A 12 3.86 1.82 -10.64
CA ALA A 12 4.82 0.94 -11.29
C ALA A 12 5.39 1.55 -12.58
N THR A 13 4.56 2.26 -13.35
CA THR A 13 5.01 2.93 -14.57
C THR A 13 6.03 4.02 -14.27
N GLU A 14 5.82 4.80 -13.20
CA GLU A 14 6.76 5.85 -12.76
C GLU A 14 8.10 5.27 -12.28
N GLU A 15 8.10 4.11 -11.61
CA GLU A 15 9.32 3.47 -11.13
C GLU A 15 10.11 2.80 -12.28
N ILE A 16 9.42 2.27 -13.30
CA ILE A 16 10.06 1.54 -14.42
C ILE A 16 10.45 2.50 -15.58
N GLN A 17 10.07 3.78 -15.54
CA GLN A 17 10.36 4.73 -16.64
C GLN A 17 11.86 4.80 -17.00
N VAL A 18 12.74 4.78 -15.99
CA VAL A 18 14.20 4.86 -16.19
C VAL A 18 14.69 3.59 -16.89
N PHE A 19 14.14 2.43 -16.54
CA PHE A 19 14.43 1.18 -17.21
C PHE A 19 14.04 1.25 -18.69
N PHE A 20 12.88 1.79 -19.04
CA PHE A 20 12.47 1.93 -20.44
C PHE A 20 13.39 2.85 -21.25
N VAL A 21 13.92 3.92 -20.64
CA VAL A 21 14.90 4.80 -21.29
C VAL A 21 16.21 4.06 -21.56
N ILE A 22 16.73 3.34 -20.56
CA ILE A 22 17.97 2.54 -20.71
C ILE A 22 17.76 1.44 -21.76
N PHE A 23 16.62 0.76 -21.72
CA PHE A 23 16.25 -0.28 -22.67
C PHE A 23 16.17 0.27 -24.10
N ALA A 24 15.52 1.41 -24.31
CA ALA A 24 15.43 2.06 -25.62
C ALA A 24 16.81 2.48 -26.15
N ALA A 25 17.66 3.07 -25.30
CA ALA A 25 19.03 3.43 -25.66
C ALA A 25 19.85 2.19 -26.05
N GLY A 26 19.73 1.09 -25.31
CA GLY A 26 20.35 -0.18 -25.64
C GLY A 26 19.88 -0.70 -27.00
N LEU A 27 18.57 -0.73 -27.24
CA LEU A 27 17.99 -1.20 -28.50
C LEU A 27 18.51 -0.39 -29.70
N VAL A 28 18.56 0.94 -29.58
CA VAL A 28 19.15 1.82 -30.61
C VAL A 28 20.63 1.49 -30.83
N ALA A 29 21.41 1.31 -29.77
CA ALA A 29 22.84 0.99 -29.89
C ALA A 29 23.07 -0.34 -30.62
N PHE A 30 22.32 -1.39 -30.29
CA PHE A 30 22.39 -2.67 -30.99
C PHE A 30 21.90 -2.57 -32.44
N THR A 31 20.86 -1.79 -32.71
CA THR A 31 20.40 -1.54 -34.09
C THR A 31 21.50 -0.89 -34.93
N VAL A 32 22.17 0.15 -34.41
CA VAL A 32 23.28 0.81 -35.12
C VAL A 32 24.44 -0.14 -35.33
N ALA A 33 24.80 -0.94 -34.32
CA ALA A 33 25.87 -1.92 -34.40
C ALA A 33 25.58 -3.01 -35.45
N MET A 34 24.36 -3.56 -35.46
CA MET A 34 23.93 -4.57 -36.43
C MET A 34 23.86 -4.00 -37.85
N LEU A 35 23.37 -2.77 -38.00
CA LEU A 35 23.37 -2.06 -39.28
C LEU A 35 24.80 -1.90 -39.82
N HIS A 36 25.75 -1.49 -38.97
CA HIS A 36 27.14 -1.36 -39.35
C HIS A 36 27.77 -2.72 -39.66
N LEU A 37 27.56 -3.75 -38.84
CA LEU A 37 28.15 -5.06 -39.08
C LEU A 37 27.64 -5.73 -40.37
N LEU A 38 26.37 -5.52 -40.70
CA LEU A 38 25.74 -6.19 -41.85
C LEU A 38 25.90 -5.39 -43.16
N HIS A 39 26.11 -4.08 -43.10
CA HIS A 39 26.14 -3.22 -44.29
C HIS A 39 27.40 -2.35 -44.44
N ALA A 40 28.26 -2.22 -43.41
CA ALA A 40 29.51 -1.50 -43.60
C ALA A 40 30.44 -2.33 -44.48
N CYS A 41 30.70 -1.85 -45.69
CA CYS A 41 31.65 -2.46 -46.60
C CYS A 41 33.04 -1.84 -46.41
N PRO A 42 34.02 -2.60 -45.89
CA PRO A 42 35.36 -2.10 -45.65
C PRO A 42 36.20 -2.02 -46.93
N THR A 43 35.77 -2.65 -48.03
CA THR A 43 36.51 -2.73 -49.29
C THR A 43 35.68 -2.22 -50.47
N SER A 44 36.34 -1.56 -51.43
CA SER A 44 35.74 -0.84 -52.57
C SER A 44 35.12 -1.74 -53.66
N GLY A 45 34.73 -2.98 -53.33
CA GLY A 45 34.22 -3.98 -54.27
C GLY A 45 32.99 -4.73 -53.80
N CYS A 46 32.31 -4.26 -52.75
CA CYS A 46 31.01 -4.80 -52.38
C CYS A 46 29.93 -4.33 -53.35
N GLU A 47 29.48 -5.21 -54.25
CA GLU A 47 28.17 -5.04 -54.86
C GLU A 47 27.10 -5.43 -53.82
N GLN A 48 26.24 -4.47 -53.46
CA GLN A 48 25.02 -4.77 -52.70
C GLN A 48 24.11 -5.55 -53.62
N VAL A 49 24.09 -6.88 -53.48
CA VAL A 49 23.07 -7.70 -54.12
C VAL A 49 21.77 -7.48 -53.35
N GLU A 50 20.87 -6.69 -53.94
CA GLU A 50 19.49 -6.47 -53.47
C GLU A 50 18.66 -7.74 -53.67
N ASP A 51 18.94 -8.81 -52.91
CA ASP A 51 18.05 -9.98 -52.85
C ASP A 51 17.10 -9.87 -51.65
N GLU A 52 15.93 -10.50 -51.74
CA GLU A 52 14.73 -10.20 -50.92
C GLU A 52 14.76 -10.66 -49.43
N GLU A 53 15.91 -11.08 -48.89
CA GLU A 53 16.03 -11.69 -47.55
C GLU A 53 17.09 -11.04 -46.62
N TYR A 54 17.41 -9.76 -46.83
CA TYR A 54 18.40 -9.06 -46.02
C TYR A 54 17.79 -8.16 -44.93
N PHE A 55 18.57 -7.99 -43.86
CA PHE A 55 18.28 -7.05 -42.78
C PHE A 55 18.02 -5.65 -43.35
N PRO A 56 17.02 -4.89 -42.87
CA PRO A 56 16.64 -3.64 -43.53
C PRO A 56 17.76 -2.59 -43.54
N LEU A 57 17.95 -1.92 -44.67
CA LEU A 57 18.95 -0.86 -44.86
C LEU A 57 18.58 0.45 -44.14
N HIS A 58 17.29 0.74 -44.03
CA HIS A 58 16.81 1.95 -43.36
C HIS A 58 16.83 1.79 -41.85
N PHE A 59 17.26 2.82 -41.13
CA PHE A 59 17.36 2.81 -39.66
C PHE A 59 16.08 2.35 -38.96
N PHE A 60 14.91 2.87 -39.36
CA PHE A 60 13.64 2.46 -38.74
C PHE A 60 13.26 1.01 -39.06
N GLY A 61 13.60 0.52 -40.25
CA GLY A 61 13.45 -0.89 -40.60
C GLY A 61 14.34 -1.76 -39.72
N ALA A 62 15.62 -1.41 -39.61
CA ALA A 62 16.60 -2.10 -38.76
C ALA A 62 16.19 -2.07 -37.27
N LEU A 63 15.63 -0.95 -36.81
CA LEU A 63 15.11 -0.80 -35.45
C LEU A 63 13.93 -1.74 -35.21
N SER A 64 12.99 -1.79 -36.14
CA SER A 64 11.84 -2.71 -36.06
C SER A 64 12.28 -4.17 -36.11
N ALA A 65 13.25 -4.52 -36.96
CA ALA A 65 13.81 -5.87 -37.02
C ALA A 65 14.49 -6.25 -35.71
N THR A 66 15.32 -5.35 -35.14
CA THR A 66 15.97 -5.54 -33.84
C THR A 66 14.95 -5.73 -32.71
N TYR A 67 13.86 -4.96 -32.73
CA TYR A 67 12.76 -5.11 -31.79
C TYR A 67 12.02 -6.44 -31.94
N PHE A 68 11.76 -6.92 -33.17
CA PHE A 68 11.15 -8.24 -33.36
C PHE A 68 12.08 -9.39 -32.97
N MET A 69 13.40 -9.21 -33.13
CA MET A 69 14.40 -10.17 -32.65
C MET A 69 14.38 -10.30 -31.12
N LEU A 70 14.09 -9.23 -30.37
CA LEU A 70 13.82 -9.30 -28.93
C LEU A 70 12.70 -10.30 -28.61
N GLY A 71 11.64 -10.30 -29.43
CA GLY A 71 10.50 -11.20 -29.33
C GLY A 71 10.77 -12.61 -29.85
N GLY A 72 12.00 -12.93 -30.25
CA GLY A 72 12.40 -14.24 -30.77
C GLY A 72 12.10 -14.46 -32.25
N ARG A 73 11.71 -13.42 -33.00
CA ARG A 73 11.53 -13.51 -34.45
C ARG A 73 12.83 -13.13 -35.17
N TYR A 74 13.50 -14.14 -35.73
CA TYR A 74 14.80 -13.98 -36.37
C TYR A 74 14.76 -14.00 -37.90
N ASP A 75 13.57 -14.01 -38.51
CA ASP A 75 13.37 -13.95 -39.97
C ASP A 75 14.28 -12.88 -40.65
N PRO A 76 14.43 -11.64 -40.12
CA PRO A 76 15.24 -10.59 -40.77
C PRO A 76 16.75 -10.85 -40.80
N VAL A 77 17.24 -11.82 -40.02
CA VAL A 77 18.66 -12.19 -39.96
C VAL A 77 18.88 -13.67 -40.28
N GLY A 78 17.83 -14.37 -40.70
CA GLY A 78 17.83 -15.81 -40.94
C GLY A 78 18.92 -16.26 -41.91
N SER A 79 19.03 -15.53 -43.03
CA SER A 79 20.02 -15.75 -44.09
C SER A 79 21.47 -15.58 -43.62
N LYS A 80 21.72 -14.83 -42.53
CA LYS A 80 23.06 -14.58 -41.99
C LYS A 80 23.54 -15.62 -40.99
N PHE A 81 22.67 -16.51 -40.50
CA PHE A 81 23.12 -17.59 -39.61
C PHE A 81 24.00 -18.63 -40.31
N THR A 82 23.83 -18.81 -41.63
CA THR A 82 24.65 -19.72 -42.44
C THR A 82 25.99 -19.10 -42.84
N SER A 83 26.17 -17.79 -42.63
CA SER A 83 27.42 -17.10 -42.89
C SER A 83 28.49 -17.44 -41.83
N GLN A 84 29.77 -17.43 -42.24
CA GLN A 84 30.91 -17.60 -41.33
C GLN A 84 31.33 -16.30 -40.62
N ASP A 85 30.44 -15.31 -40.55
CA ASP A 85 30.72 -14.00 -39.97
C ASP A 85 30.72 -14.07 -38.43
N TRP A 86 31.86 -14.44 -37.85
CA TRP A 86 32.04 -14.61 -36.41
C TRP A 86 31.66 -13.36 -35.60
N ALA A 87 31.91 -12.16 -36.15
CA ALA A 87 31.57 -10.90 -35.50
C ALA A 87 30.05 -10.71 -35.35
N PHE A 88 29.27 -11.12 -36.37
CA PHE A 88 27.82 -11.12 -36.32
C PHE A 88 27.30 -12.10 -35.26
N HIS A 89 27.84 -13.32 -35.23
CA HIS A 89 27.45 -14.33 -34.23
C HIS A 89 27.76 -13.89 -32.79
N ILE A 90 28.91 -13.26 -32.54
CA ILE A 90 29.24 -12.68 -31.23
C ILE A 90 28.28 -11.54 -30.87
N MET A 91 27.98 -10.65 -31.82
CA MET A 91 27.05 -9.56 -31.58
C MET A 91 25.65 -10.07 -31.22
N MET A 92 25.19 -11.12 -31.90
CA MET A 92 23.94 -11.81 -31.60
C MET A 92 23.93 -12.44 -30.20
N MET A 93 25.01 -13.10 -29.78
CA MET A 93 25.11 -13.65 -28.41
C MET A 93 25.07 -12.55 -27.34
N ILE A 94 25.78 -11.44 -27.55
CA ILE A 94 25.78 -10.30 -26.62
C ILE A 94 24.38 -9.68 -26.56
N PHE A 95 23.73 -9.49 -27.71
CA PHE A 95 22.36 -8.98 -27.78
C PHE A 95 21.38 -9.88 -27.01
N PHE A 96 21.45 -11.20 -27.21
CA PHE A 96 20.61 -12.16 -26.48
C PHE A 96 20.86 -12.10 -24.96
N PHE A 97 22.11 -12.05 -24.53
CA PHE A 97 22.44 -11.94 -23.11
C PHE A 97 21.93 -10.62 -22.51
N PHE A 98 22.15 -9.50 -23.18
CA PHE A 98 21.66 -8.20 -22.75
C PHE A 98 20.14 -8.18 -22.64
N THR A 99 19.43 -8.70 -23.63
CA THR A 99 17.97 -8.60 -23.70
C THR A 99 17.26 -9.63 -22.83
N VAL A 100 17.57 -10.91 -22.98
CA VAL A 100 16.87 -12.01 -22.31
C VAL A 100 17.37 -12.21 -20.88
N ILE A 101 18.68 -12.11 -20.66
CA ILE A 101 19.26 -12.42 -19.35
C ILE A 101 19.29 -11.18 -18.45
N LEU A 102 19.70 -10.02 -18.97
CA LEU A 102 19.76 -8.82 -18.14
C LEU A 102 18.42 -8.08 -18.11
N MET A 103 17.94 -7.59 -19.25
CA MET A 103 16.81 -6.66 -19.29
C MET A 103 15.50 -7.32 -18.82
N LEU A 104 15.19 -8.54 -19.24
CA LEU A 104 13.96 -9.21 -18.81
C LEU A 104 13.95 -9.52 -17.31
N ASN A 105 15.06 -10.03 -16.76
CA ASN A 105 15.15 -10.34 -15.32
C ASN A 105 15.10 -9.08 -14.46
N VAL A 106 15.76 -8.00 -14.89
CA VAL A 106 15.68 -6.70 -14.21
C VAL A 106 14.27 -6.13 -14.28
N LEU A 107 13.59 -6.23 -15.43
CA LEU A 107 12.20 -5.79 -15.56
C LEU A 107 11.27 -6.52 -14.59
N ILE A 108 11.37 -7.86 -14.51
CA ILE A 108 10.58 -8.66 -13.57
C ILE A 108 10.87 -8.26 -12.12
N ALA A 109 12.15 -8.05 -11.77
CA ALA A 109 12.53 -7.61 -10.43
C ALA A 109 11.95 -6.23 -10.09
N LEU A 110 12.02 -5.26 -11.01
CA LEU A 110 11.47 -3.92 -10.82
C LEU A 110 9.94 -3.94 -10.72
N ILE A 111 9.27 -4.75 -11.54
CA ILE A 111 7.82 -4.96 -11.46
C ILE A 111 7.46 -5.50 -10.07
N ASN A 112 8.15 -6.53 -9.58
CA ASN A 112 7.88 -7.10 -8.25
C ASN A 112 8.05 -6.06 -7.14
N VAL A 113 9.15 -5.30 -7.16
CA VAL A 113 9.39 -4.22 -6.18
C VAL A 113 8.32 -3.14 -6.26
N ALA A 114 7.93 -2.73 -7.46
CA ALA A 114 6.87 -1.75 -7.67
C ALA A 114 5.50 -2.25 -7.15
N PHE A 115 5.18 -3.52 -7.37
CA PHE A 115 3.96 -4.13 -6.83
C PHE A 115 3.97 -4.19 -5.31
N THR A 116 5.09 -4.58 -4.69
CA THR A 116 5.21 -4.61 -3.21
C THR A 116 5.07 -3.20 -2.62
N LYS A 117 5.77 -2.20 -3.18
CA LYS A 117 5.63 -0.79 -2.77
C LYS A 117 4.19 -0.27 -2.96
N GLY A 118 3.57 -0.63 -4.07
CA GLY A 118 2.19 -0.24 -4.38
C GLY A 118 1.18 -0.87 -3.42
N ASP A 119 1.38 -2.12 -2.99
CA ASP A 119 0.43 -2.81 -2.09
C ASP A 119 0.43 -2.22 -0.67
N ASP A 120 1.58 -1.75 -0.18
CA ASP A 120 1.70 -1.13 1.15
C ASP A 120 1.16 0.31 1.18
N GLY A 121 1.15 1.02 0.04
CA GLY A 121 0.86 2.46 -0.06
C GLY A 121 -0.37 2.87 -0.86
N TRP A 122 -1.03 1.96 -1.61
CA TRP A 122 -2.05 2.34 -2.60
C TRP A 122 -3.23 3.12 -2.03
N ARG A 123 -3.64 2.87 -0.77
CA ARG A 123 -4.75 3.61 -0.16
C ARG A 123 -4.42 5.09 0.00
N LEU A 124 -3.21 5.38 0.46
CA LEU A 124 -2.77 6.76 0.67
C LEU A 124 -2.57 7.46 -0.67
N ALA A 125 -1.89 6.81 -1.63
CA ALA A 125 -1.68 7.33 -2.98
C ALA A 125 -3.01 7.58 -3.72
N TRP A 126 -4.01 6.71 -3.53
CA TRP A 126 -5.34 6.88 -4.11
C TRP A 126 -6.09 8.07 -3.48
N ILE A 127 -6.04 8.21 -2.15
CA ILE A 127 -6.65 9.37 -1.47
C ILE A 127 -5.98 10.67 -1.90
N GLU A 128 -4.65 10.70 -1.96
CA GLU A 128 -3.88 11.88 -2.40
C GLU A 128 -4.22 12.26 -3.85
N SER A 129 -4.31 11.27 -4.75
CA SER A 129 -4.69 11.52 -6.15
C SER A 129 -6.12 12.08 -6.27
N ARG A 130 -7.07 11.58 -5.47
CA ARG A 130 -8.43 12.15 -5.42
C ARG A 130 -8.44 13.55 -4.82
N LEU A 131 -7.61 13.80 -3.82
CA LEU A 131 -7.49 15.12 -3.20
C LEU A 131 -7.01 16.16 -4.22
N ARG A 132 -5.94 15.84 -4.98
CA ARG A 132 -5.44 16.72 -6.05
C ARG A 132 -6.49 17.00 -7.13
N TYR A 133 -7.31 16.00 -7.46
CA TYR A 133 -8.41 16.18 -8.40
C TYR A 133 -9.48 17.14 -7.85
N ILE A 134 -9.85 16.99 -6.57
CA ILE A 134 -10.80 17.88 -5.90
C ILE A 134 -10.23 19.29 -5.81
N GLU A 135 -8.96 19.43 -5.44
CA GLU A 135 -8.26 20.72 -5.37
C GLU A 135 -8.24 21.42 -6.74
N ALA A 136 -7.92 20.70 -7.82
CA ALA A 136 -7.96 21.24 -9.17
C ALA A 136 -9.38 21.69 -9.58
N ALA A 137 -10.41 20.91 -9.22
CA ALA A 137 -11.80 21.25 -9.48
C ALA A 137 -12.29 22.45 -8.64
N GLU A 138 -11.88 22.54 -7.37
CA GLU A 138 -12.15 23.71 -6.51
C GLU A 138 -11.46 24.95 -7.10
N ASN A 139 -10.20 24.85 -7.50
CA ASN A 139 -9.46 25.97 -8.08
C ASN A 139 -10.12 26.48 -9.38
N MET A 140 -10.65 25.59 -10.22
CA MET A 140 -11.41 26.00 -11.41
C MET A 140 -12.76 26.65 -11.10
N SER A 141 -13.45 26.18 -10.04
CA SER A 141 -14.76 26.70 -9.65
C SER A 141 -14.69 27.90 -8.69
N TYR A 142 -13.49 28.24 -8.20
CA TYR A 142 -13.24 29.31 -7.24
C TYR A 142 -13.77 30.68 -7.68
N HIS A 143 -13.76 30.94 -8.98
CA HIS A 143 -14.18 32.22 -9.55
C HIS A 143 -15.68 32.34 -9.81
N ILE A 144 -16.47 31.29 -9.55
CA ILE A 144 -17.91 31.29 -9.80
C ILE A 144 -18.63 31.88 -8.56
N PRO A 145 -19.29 33.05 -8.67
CA PRO A 145 -19.98 33.67 -7.54
C PRO A 145 -21.14 32.79 -7.03
N GLY A 146 -21.28 32.66 -5.70
CA GLY A 146 -22.31 31.86 -5.03
C GLY A 146 -22.01 30.35 -4.95
N TYR A 147 -21.02 29.84 -5.69
CA TYR A 147 -20.72 28.40 -5.71
C TYR A 147 -20.17 27.88 -4.37
N ARG A 148 -19.45 28.74 -3.63
CA ARG A 148 -18.89 28.42 -2.30
C ARG A 148 -19.88 28.58 -1.14
N GLU A 149 -21.00 29.25 -1.37
CA GLU A 149 -22.05 29.47 -0.36
C GLU A 149 -23.03 28.28 -0.29
N THR A 150 -23.05 27.45 -1.34
CA THR A 150 -23.85 26.22 -1.38
C THR A 150 -23.10 25.08 -0.67
N TYR A 151 -23.40 24.90 0.62
CA TYR A 151 -22.72 23.93 1.51
C TYR A 151 -22.81 22.46 1.08
N ASP A 152 -23.73 22.12 0.17
CA ASP A 152 -23.87 20.75 -0.35
C ASP A 152 -22.71 20.35 -1.26
N CYS A 153 -21.99 21.32 -1.84
CA CYS A 153 -20.94 21.06 -2.83
C CYS A 153 -19.53 21.02 -2.23
N PHE A 154 -19.30 21.64 -1.07
CA PHE A 154 -17.97 21.70 -0.44
C PHE A 154 -18.03 21.58 1.08
N PRO A 155 -17.23 20.68 1.69
CA PRO A 155 -17.15 20.57 3.14
C PRO A 155 -16.51 21.83 3.74
N ARG A 156 -17.01 22.25 4.90
CA ARG A 156 -16.58 23.45 5.62
C ARG A 156 -15.13 23.38 6.13
N GLU A 157 -14.63 22.16 6.34
CA GLU A 157 -13.28 21.86 6.81
C GLU A 157 -12.71 20.69 5.98
N ILE A 158 -11.53 20.89 5.42
CA ILE A 158 -10.75 19.83 4.77
C ILE A 158 -9.63 19.46 5.75
N TYR A 159 -9.69 18.26 6.34
CA TYR A 159 -8.63 17.76 7.20
C TYR A 159 -7.42 17.40 6.32
N PHE A 160 -6.42 18.28 6.32
CA PHE A 160 -5.20 18.13 5.53
C PHE A 160 -4.46 16.85 5.91
N ALA A 161 -4.32 15.95 4.93
CA ALA A 161 -3.38 14.85 4.81
C ALA A 161 -2.62 14.45 6.08
N ALA A 162 -3.29 13.76 7.01
CA ALA A 162 -2.57 13.04 8.05
C ALA A 162 -1.84 11.85 7.42
N THR A 163 -0.52 11.77 7.58
CA THR A 163 0.25 10.60 7.14
C THR A 163 -0.24 9.36 7.89
N ALA A 164 -0.04 8.17 7.32
CA ALA A 164 -0.45 6.92 7.99
C ALA A 164 0.15 6.78 9.40
N GLN A 165 1.37 7.29 9.62
CA GLN A 165 1.99 7.38 10.94
C GLN A 165 1.26 8.34 11.89
N GLN A 166 0.84 9.51 11.40
CA GLN A 166 0.09 10.48 12.20
C GLN A 166 -1.29 9.95 12.57
N MET A 167 -1.97 9.25 11.66
CA MET A 167 -3.25 8.59 11.96
C MET A 167 -3.08 7.48 13.00
N LYS A 168 -2.01 6.68 12.89
CA LYS A 168 -1.71 5.64 13.87
C LYS A 168 -1.41 6.21 15.26
N ALA A 169 -0.58 7.25 15.33
CA ALA A 169 -0.27 7.94 16.58
C ALA A 169 -1.51 8.64 17.20
N TYR A 170 -2.41 9.15 16.36
CA TYR A 170 -3.68 9.72 16.81
C TYR A 170 -4.64 8.66 17.35
N GLN A 171 -4.74 7.51 16.68
CA GLN A 171 -5.54 6.37 17.15
C GLN A 171 -5.00 5.83 18.48
N GLU A 172 -3.69 5.68 18.61
CA GLU A 172 -3.05 5.23 19.85
C GLU A 172 -3.32 6.20 21.02
N LYS A 173 -3.36 7.51 20.77
CA LYS A 173 -3.78 8.50 21.77
C LYS A 173 -5.24 8.35 22.18
N LEU A 174 -6.15 8.20 21.20
CA LEU A 174 -7.58 8.00 21.47
C LEU A 174 -7.82 6.74 22.31
N ASP A 175 -7.16 5.64 21.96
CA ASP A 175 -7.28 4.38 22.68
C ASP A 175 -6.69 4.48 24.10
N ALA A 176 -5.57 5.20 24.26
CA ALA A 176 -4.98 5.46 25.58
C ALA A 176 -5.88 6.33 26.47
N ASP A 177 -6.49 7.37 25.90
CA ASP A 177 -7.42 8.25 26.63
C ASP A 177 -8.72 7.51 27.00
N ALA A 178 -9.24 6.67 26.10
CA ALA A 178 -10.40 5.81 26.38
C ALA A 178 -10.11 4.80 27.51
N ASN A 179 -8.93 4.17 27.48
CA ASN A 179 -8.50 3.25 28.54
C ASN A 179 -8.28 3.97 29.89
N LYS A 180 -7.80 5.21 29.87
CA LYS A 180 -7.64 6.03 31.08
C LYS A 180 -8.98 6.40 31.70
N GLU A 181 -9.96 6.77 30.89
CA GLU A 181 -11.33 7.04 31.36
C GLU A 181 -12.01 5.76 31.88
N LEU A 182 -11.83 4.62 31.20
CA LEU A 182 -12.33 3.33 31.68
C LEU A 182 -11.71 2.94 33.04
N GLY A 183 -10.39 3.14 33.22
CA GLY A 183 -9.70 2.89 34.48
C GLY A 183 -10.18 3.79 35.64
N LYS A 184 -10.47 5.07 35.35
CA LYS A 184 -11.11 5.96 36.34
C LYS A 184 -12.51 5.48 36.72
N HIS A 185 -13.26 4.93 35.76
CA HIS A 185 -14.61 4.44 36.03
C HIS A 185 -14.58 3.17 36.88
N ILE A 186 -13.67 2.24 36.59
CA ILE A 186 -13.48 1.01 37.37
C ILE A 186 -13.09 1.34 38.81
N THR A 187 -12.10 2.21 39.02
CA THR A 187 -11.68 2.62 40.38
C THR A 187 -12.79 3.32 41.18
N ASN A 188 -13.64 4.11 40.52
CA ASN A 188 -14.81 4.71 41.16
C ASN A 188 -15.87 3.66 41.56
N VAL A 189 -16.11 2.68 40.68
CA VAL A 189 -17.02 1.56 40.96
C VAL A 189 -16.50 0.71 42.12
N ASP A 190 -15.22 0.36 42.14
CA ASP A 190 -14.61 -0.40 43.23
C ASP A 190 -14.72 0.33 44.57
N ALA A 191 -14.46 1.64 44.59
CA ALA A 191 -14.64 2.45 45.80
C ALA A 191 -16.10 2.46 46.30
N ARG A 192 -17.08 2.51 45.39
CA ARG A 192 -18.51 2.41 45.74
C ARG A 192 -18.88 1.01 46.25
N VAL A 193 -18.32 -0.04 45.67
CA VAL A 193 -18.55 -1.43 46.10
C VAL A 193 -18.00 -1.65 47.50
N GLU A 194 -16.78 -1.20 47.79
CA GLU A 194 -16.20 -1.27 49.13
C GLU A 194 -17.04 -0.50 50.16
N GLN A 195 -17.51 0.70 49.80
CA GLN A 195 -18.36 1.49 50.70
C GLN A 195 -19.70 0.78 50.98
N LEU A 196 -20.33 0.18 49.97
CA LEU A 196 -21.56 -0.60 50.16
C LEU A 196 -21.33 -1.82 51.04
N GLN A 197 -20.20 -2.53 50.87
CA GLN A 197 -19.86 -3.67 51.71
C GLN A 197 -19.71 -3.29 53.17
N ARG A 198 -19.05 -2.16 53.47
CA ARG A 198 -18.93 -1.64 54.85
C ARG A 198 -20.29 -1.31 55.44
N GLN A 199 -21.15 -0.61 54.70
CA GLN A 199 -22.50 -0.29 55.15
C GLN A 199 -23.34 -1.54 55.42
N LEU A 200 -23.26 -2.54 54.55
CA LEU A 200 -24.00 -3.79 54.72
C LEU A 200 -23.53 -4.55 55.96
N GLN A 201 -22.22 -4.56 56.21
CA GLN A 201 -21.63 -5.23 57.37
C GLN A 201 -21.98 -4.53 58.69
N GLU A 202 -22.01 -3.20 58.71
CA GLU A 202 -22.50 -2.40 59.84
C GLU A 202 -23.99 -2.69 60.13
N GLN A 203 -24.84 -2.72 59.09
CA GLN A 203 -26.26 -3.06 59.26
C GLN A 203 -26.47 -4.47 59.81
N LEU A 204 -25.65 -5.43 59.39
CA LEU A 204 -25.75 -6.81 59.85
C LEU A 204 -25.39 -6.93 61.35
N GLN A 205 -24.34 -6.22 61.78
CA GLN A 205 -23.97 -6.14 63.19
C GLN A 205 -25.05 -5.46 64.03
N GLU A 206 -25.63 -4.37 63.54
CA GLU A 206 -26.71 -3.68 64.25
C GLU A 206 -27.96 -4.57 64.40
N GLN A 207 -28.31 -5.35 63.38
CA GLN A 207 -29.39 -6.32 63.46
C GLN A 207 -29.10 -7.43 64.47
N GLN A 208 -27.88 -7.97 64.49
CA GLN A 208 -27.48 -8.99 65.46
C GLN A 208 -27.57 -8.47 66.89
N ALA A 209 -27.05 -7.26 67.15
CA ALA A 209 -27.14 -6.62 68.46
C ALA A 209 -28.60 -6.42 68.91
N LYS A 210 -29.47 -5.93 68.00
CA LYS A 210 -30.91 -5.80 68.29
C LYS A 210 -31.56 -7.15 68.61
N GLN A 211 -31.20 -8.21 67.87
CA GLN A 211 -31.73 -9.55 68.09
C GLN A 211 -31.29 -10.13 69.44
N GLU A 212 -30.04 -9.90 69.85
CA GLU A 212 -29.53 -10.30 71.16
C GLU A 212 -30.25 -9.58 72.30
N ILE A 213 -30.44 -8.26 72.20
CA ILE A 213 -31.19 -7.47 73.18
C ILE A 213 -32.61 -8.01 73.33
N HIS A 214 -33.30 -8.22 72.21
CA HIS A 214 -34.67 -8.76 72.21
C HIS A 214 -34.74 -10.17 72.80
N MET A 215 -33.73 -11.01 72.54
CA MET A 215 -33.64 -12.34 73.14
C MET A 215 -33.40 -12.28 74.66
N GLN A 216 -32.60 -11.33 75.13
CA GLN A 216 -32.39 -11.12 76.57
C GLN A 216 -33.67 -10.64 77.27
N GLU A 217 -34.44 -9.74 76.64
CA GLU A 217 -35.75 -9.32 77.15
C GLU A 217 -36.74 -10.49 77.22
N LEU A 218 -36.80 -11.31 76.17
CA LEU A 218 -37.66 -12.49 76.15
C LEU A 218 -37.32 -13.47 77.30
N LYS A 219 -36.02 -13.69 77.55
CA LYS A 219 -35.55 -14.51 78.68
C LYS A 219 -35.97 -13.93 80.03
N LYS A 220 -35.88 -12.60 80.21
CA LYS A 220 -36.35 -11.93 81.44
C LYS A 220 -37.84 -12.12 81.66
N LEU A 221 -38.65 -11.96 80.61
CA LEU A 221 -40.11 -12.14 80.69
C LEU A 221 -40.49 -13.58 81.05
N LEU A 222 -39.83 -14.59 80.45
CA LEU A 222 -40.07 -16.01 80.78
C LEU A 222 -39.72 -16.34 82.24
N LEU A 223 -38.63 -15.77 82.75
CA LEU A 223 -38.25 -15.94 84.17
C LEU A 223 -39.27 -15.30 85.12
N GLN A 224 -39.87 -14.18 84.74
CA GLN A 224 -40.92 -13.52 85.52
C GLN A 224 -42.23 -14.32 85.52
N SER A 225 -42.67 -14.84 84.37
CA SER A 225 -43.91 -15.65 84.32
C SER A 225 -43.79 -16.98 85.07
N THR A 226 -42.60 -17.61 85.02
CA THR A 226 -42.33 -18.85 85.77
C THR A 226 -42.38 -18.64 87.29
N ARG A 227 -42.03 -17.43 87.78
CA ARG A 227 -42.16 -17.07 89.20
C ARG A 227 -43.62 -16.85 89.61
N GLN A 228 -44.44 -16.27 88.75
CA GLN A 228 -45.87 -16.07 89.02
C GLN A 228 -46.69 -17.37 89.02
N GLN A 229 -46.26 -18.42 88.30
CA GLN A 229 -46.95 -19.72 88.33
C GLN A 229 -46.60 -20.59 89.56
N ARG A 230 -45.64 -20.18 90.40
CA ARG A 230 -45.23 -20.91 91.62
C ARG A 230 -45.73 -20.29 92.93
N SER A 231 -46.54 -19.23 92.87
CA SER A 231 -47.27 -18.66 94.00
C SER A 231 -48.75 -19.01 93.90
#